data_AF-A0A934XKJ8-F1
#
_entry.id   AF-A0A934XKJ8-F1
#
_cell.length_a   1.000
_cell.length_b   1.000
_cell.length_c   1.000
_cell.angle_alpha   90.00
_cell.angle_beta   90.00
_cell.angle_gamma   90.00
#
_symmetry.space_group_name_H-M   'P 1'
#
loop_
_entity.id
_entity.type
_entity.pdbx_description
1 polymer ?
#
loop_
_entity_poly.entity_id
_entity_poly.type
_entity_poly.pdbx_seq_one_letter_code
_entity_poly.pdbx_strand_id
1 'polypeptide(L)'
;MQLTIELPGWQFAAAGYPSLRPGSLITVIPDGGAVTFGEEGGLGQLHRAVQGKPRLVALAPGVYALAGVVTAITDFQVDDDTLLEFEVDCGLSVRFTCLPDNSELPLHGLWVSGLVVLTAVMAESDTRLLGQPLTAIVQEIQQCCLRSTEETFGNLQALAELAPLPFGPDLVYVTLHGRGGNL
;
A
#
# COMPACT_ATOMS: atom_id res chain seq x y z
N MET A 1 -15.23 4.70 1.52
CA MET A 1 -13.94 4.64 2.25
C MET A 1 -12.97 5.60 1.58
N GLN A 2 -12.14 6.32 2.33
CA GLN A 2 -11.11 7.20 1.77
C GLN A 2 -9.72 6.68 2.16
N LEU A 3 -8.80 6.65 1.20
CA LEU A 3 -7.46 6.09 1.34
C LEU A 3 -6.46 6.98 0.57
N THR A 4 -5.47 7.57 1.24
CA THR A 4 -4.38 8.31 0.60
C THR A 4 -3.11 7.47 0.63
N ILE A 5 -2.68 6.98 -0.53
CA ILE A 5 -1.58 6.00 -0.66
C ILE A 5 -0.58 6.46 -1.69
N GLU A 6 0.66 6.02 -1.53
CA GLU A 6 1.70 6.27 -2.52
C GLU A 6 1.36 5.52 -3.81
N LEU A 7 1.46 6.16 -4.96
CA LEU A 7 1.49 5.51 -6.27
C LEU A 7 2.94 5.47 -6.72
N PRO A 8 3.64 4.33 -6.66
CA PRO A 8 5.04 4.27 -7.05
C PRO A 8 5.23 4.47 -8.56
N GLY A 9 6.30 5.15 -8.97
CA GLY A 9 6.59 5.41 -10.39
C GLY A 9 6.73 4.14 -11.24
N TRP A 10 7.21 3.05 -10.64
CA TRP A 10 7.34 1.75 -11.31
C TRP A 10 5.99 1.07 -11.54
N GLN A 11 5.03 1.22 -10.63
CA GLN A 11 3.65 0.73 -10.81
C GLN A 11 2.93 1.53 -11.90
N PHE A 12 3.11 2.85 -11.89
CA PHE A 12 2.60 3.71 -12.93
C PHE A 12 3.18 3.39 -14.31
N ALA A 13 4.48 3.07 -14.37
CA ALA A 13 5.15 2.59 -15.57
C ALA A 13 4.62 1.25 -16.06
N ALA A 14 4.42 0.29 -15.16
CA ALA A 14 3.91 -1.04 -15.48
C ALA A 14 2.47 -0.98 -16.03
N ALA A 15 1.67 0.00 -15.60
CA ALA A 15 0.35 0.29 -16.14
C ALA A 15 0.36 1.05 -17.49
N GLY A 16 1.53 1.32 -18.06
CA GLY A 16 1.68 2.00 -19.36
C GLY A 16 1.56 3.53 -19.29
N TYR A 17 1.82 4.13 -18.12
CA TYR A 17 1.78 5.58 -17.87
C TYR A 17 0.45 6.27 -18.27
N PRO A 18 -0.72 5.79 -17.82
CA PRO A 18 -1.99 6.43 -18.15
C PRO A 18 -2.08 7.81 -17.49
N SER A 19 -2.55 8.85 -18.17
CA SER A 19 -2.86 10.13 -17.50
C SER A 19 -3.84 9.90 -16.35
N LEU A 20 -3.50 10.37 -15.15
CA LEU A 20 -4.37 10.30 -13.98
C LEU A 20 -4.88 11.69 -13.62
N ARG A 21 -6.17 11.84 -13.37
CA ARG A 21 -6.76 13.11 -12.89
C ARG A 21 -7.81 12.83 -11.81
N PRO A 22 -8.14 13.79 -10.94
CA PRO A 22 -9.35 13.71 -10.14
C PRO A 22 -10.57 13.33 -10.99
N GLY A 23 -11.33 12.35 -10.53
CA GLY A 23 -12.44 11.73 -11.26
C GLY A 23 -12.05 10.48 -12.07
N SER A 24 -10.77 10.17 -12.26
CA SER A 24 -10.35 8.91 -12.89
C SER A 24 -10.76 7.71 -12.04
N LEU A 25 -11.30 6.68 -12.70
CA LEU A 25 -11.56 5.38 -12.08
C LEU A 25 -10.31 4.51 -12.24
N ILE A 26 -9.80 3.97 -11.14
CA ILE A 26 -8.67 3.03 -11.13
C ILE A 26 -8.99 1.80 -10.29
N THR A 27 -8.29 0.71 -10.57
CA THR A 27 -8.34 -0.50 -9.75
C THR A 27 -6.95 -0.77 -9.19
N VAL A 28 -6.84 -0.77 -7.86
CA VAL A 28 -5.56 -0.91 -7.18
C VAL A 28 -5.63 -1.94 -6.07
N ILE A 29 -4.50 -2.56 -5.76
CA ILE A 29 -4.32 -3.41 -4.59
C ILE A 29 -3.56 -2.58 -3.55
N PRO A 30 -4.12 -2.37 -2.34
CA PRO A 30 -3.39 -1.80 -1.22
C PRO A 30 -2.28 -2.75 -0.78
N ASP A 31 -1.03 -2.32 -0.92
CA ASP A 31 0.15 -3.13 -0.65
C ASP A 31 1.04 -2.44 0.37
N GLY A 32 1.27 -3.10 1.51
CA GLY A 32 2.10 -2.62 2.60
C GLY A 32 3.59 -2.98 2.48
N GLY A 33 3.96 -3.65 1.39
CA GLY A 33 5.33 -4.04 1.08
C GLY A 33 5.91 -5.07 2.04
N ALA A 34 7.23 -5.06 2.12
CA ALA A 34 7.97 -5.91 3.04
C ALA A 34 7.81 -5.43 4.50
N VAL A 35 7.50 -6.35 5.40
CA VAL A 35 7.38 -6.08 6.83
C VAL A 35 8.17 -7.07 7.67
N THR A 36 8.60 -6.61 8.84
CA THR A 36 9.23 -7.44 9.87
C THR A 36 8.18 -7.83 10.92
N PHE A 37 8.23 -9.10 11.35
CA PHE A 37 7.37 -9.61 12.43
C PHE A 37 8.09 -9.64 13.77
N GLY A 38 7.40 -9.21 14.83
CA GLY A 38 7.84 -9.37 16.22
C GLY A 38 8.63 -8.20 16.80
N GLU A 39 8.98 -7.19 16.01
CA GLU A 39 9.53 -5.93 16.52
C GLU A 39 8.40 -4.94 16.86
N GLU A 40 8.53 -4.25 18.00
CA GLU A 40 7.55 -3.27 18.46
C GLU A 40 7.90 -1.85 18.00
N GLY A 41 6.95 -1.17 17.36
CA GLY A 41 6.90 0.31 17.29
C GLY A 41 7.58 0.99 16.10
N GLY A 42 8.11 0.27 15.11
CA GLY A 42 8.70 0.83 13.89
C GLY A 42 7.77 0.85 12.67
N LEU A 43 8.11 1.69 11.68
CA LEU A 43 7.46 1.70 10.37
C LEU A 43 7.85 0.44 9.59
N GLY A 44 6.87 -0.25 9.00
CA GLY A 44 7.08 -1.53 8.33
C GLY A 44 7.18 -2.72 9.30
N GLN A 45 6.64 -2.57 10.51
CA GLN A 45 6.67 -3.63 11.52
C GLN A 45 5.26 -4.04 11.93
N LEU A 46 5.02 -5.34 11.97
CA LEU A 46 3.80 -5.95 12.49
C LEU A 46 4.12 -6.84 13.69
N HIS A 47 3.24 -6.85 14.68
CA HIS A 47 3.36 -7.71 15.85
C HIS A 47 2.02 -8.37 16.15
N ARG A 48 2.09 -9.48 16.89
CA ARG A 48 0.90 -10.18 17.38
C ARG A 48 0.08 -9.25 18.25
N ALA A 49 -1.21 -9.20 18.01
CA ALA A 49 -2.14 -8.36 18.74
C ALA A 49 -3.20 -9.21 19.45
N VAL A 50 -3.79 -8.64 20.49
CA VAL A 50 -5.02 -9.17 21.08
C VAL A 50 -6.17 -8.92 20.10
N GLN A 51 -7.04 -9.92 19.95
CA GLN A 51 -8.23 -9.80 19.10
C GLN A 51 -9.05 -8.55 19.44
N GLY A 52 -9.36 -7.76 18.40
CA GLY A 52 -10.03 -6.48 18.55
C GLY A 52 -11.00 -6.19 17.41
N LYS A 53 -11.11 -4.91 17.05
CA LYS A 53 -11.87 -4.48 15.87
C LYS A 53 -10.88 -4.22 14.72
N PRO A 54 -11.11 -4.74 13.51
CA PRO A 54 -10.29 -4.40 12.34
C PRO A 54 -10.34 -2.89 12.08
N ARG A 55 -9.17 -2.26 11.93
CA ARG A 55 -9.04 -0.82 11.69
C ARG A 55 -7.81 -0.51 10.86
N LEU A 56 -7.99 0.42 9.93
CA LEU A 56 -6.93 1.08 9.19
C LEU A 56 -7.07 2.60 9.41
N VAL A 57 -6.07 3.21 10.05
CA VAL A 57 -6.10 4.61 10.44
C VAL A 57 -4.95 5.36 9.78
N ALA A 58 -5.29 6.33 8.93
CA ALA A 58 -4.29 7.20 8.30
C ALA A 58 -3.64 8.10 9.35
N LEU A 59 -2.30 8.14 9.36
CA LEU A 59 -1.49 9.05 10.20
C LEU A 59 -0.86 10.16 9.37
N ALA A 60 -0.45 9.85 8.15
CA ALA A 60 0.09 10.77 7.15
C ALA A 60 -0.18 10.19 5.74
N PRO A 61 0.07 10.93 4.63
CA PRO A 61 -0.02 10.36 3.29
C PRO A 61 0.81 9.08 3.17
N GLY A 62 0.16 7.98 2.79
CA GLY A 62 0.79 6.66 2.70
C GLY A 62 1.09 5.97 4.03
N VAL A 63 1.05 6.63 5.19
CA VAL A 63 1.42 6.04 6.49
C VAL A 63 0.19 5.70 7.32
N TYR A 64 0.09 4.45 7.75
CA TYR A 64 -1.09 3.92 8.43
C TYR A 64 -0.74 3.13 9.69
N ALA A 65 -1.51 3.37 10.75
CA ALA A 65 -1.65 2.39 11.82
C ALA A 65 -2.73 1.38 11.44
N LEU A 66 -2.43 0.09 11.58
CA LEU A 66 -3.38 -0.99 11.28
C LEU A 66 -3.55 -1.94 12.46
N ALA A 67 -4.74 -2.53 12.53
CA ALA A 67 -5.03 -3.70 13.35
C ALA A 67 -6.01 -4.60 12.59
N GLY A 68 -5.74 -5.89 12.52
CA GLY A 68 -6.54 -6.81 11.72
C GLY A 68 -6.19 -8.28 11.92
N VAL A 69 -6.85 -9.13 11.14
CA VAL A 69 -6.63 -10.58 11.16
C VAL A 69 -5.99 -11.02 9.85
N VAL A 70 -5.00 -11.92 9.94
CA VAL A 70 -4.40 -12.53 8.75
C VAL A 70 -5.41 -13.48 8.11
N THR A 71 -5.80 -13.23 6.86
CA THR A 71 -6.87 -13.97 6.15
C THR A 71 -6.36 -14.92 5.08
N ALA A 72 -5.15 -14.70 4.56
CA ALA A 72 -4.55 -15.54 3.55
C ALA A 72 -3.02 -15.51 3.69
N ILE A 73 -2.37 -16.61 3.33
CA ILE A 73 -0.91 -16.75 3.28
C ILE A 73 -0.56 -17.62 2.08
N THR A 74 0.46 -17.24 1.33
CA THR A 74 1.06 -18.05 0.27
C THR A 74 2.56 -17.86 0.24
N ASP A 75 3.26 -18.87 -0.25
CA ASP A 75 4.67 -18.74 -0.60
C ASP A 75 4.77 -18.10 -1.99
N PHE A 76 5.82 -17.29 -2.19
CA PHE A 76 6.15 -16.67 -3.47
C PHE A 76 7.66 -16.73 -3.69
N GLN A 77 8.10 -17.09 -4.90
CA GLN A 77 9.51 -17.21 -5.25
C GLN A 77 10.00 -15.93 -5.94
N VAL A 78 11.10 -15.35 -5.45
CA VAL A 78 11.80 -14.23 -6.09
C VAL A 78 13.29 -14.53 -6.08
N ASP A 79 13.91 -14.60 -7.26
CA ASP A 79 15.37 -14.70 -7.42
C ASP A 79 16.03 -15.74 -6.49
N ASP A 80 15.46 -16.95 -6.45
CA ASP A 80 15.84 -18.11 -5.62
C ASP A 80 15.52 -18.00 -4.10
N ASP A 81 14.96 -16.89 -3.65
CA ASP A 81 14.42 -16.72 -2.29
C ASP A 81 12.93 -17.04 -2.21
N THR A 82 12.54 -17.75 -1.15
CA THR A 82 11.12 -17.95 -0.82
C THR A 82 10.67 -16.84 0.11
N LEU A 83 9.73 -16.02 -0.33
CA LEU A 83 9.05 -15.01 0.47
C LEU A 83 7.67 -15.52 0.90
N LEU A 84 7.20 -15.07 2.05
CA LEU A 84 5.81 -15.24 2.44
C LEU A 84 5.03 -14.00 2.06
N GLU A 85 3.96 -14.18 1.31
CA GLU A 85 2.95 -13.16 1.08
C GLU A 85 1.72 -13.47 1.94
N PHE A 86 1.12 -12.44 2.54
CA PHE A 86 -0.07 -12.62 3.36
C PHE A 86 -1.00 -11.41 3.27
N GLU A 87 -2.27 -11.64 3.55
CA GLU A 87 -3.29 -10.59 3.62
C GLU A 87 -3.75 -10.37 5.05
N VAL A 88 -3.97 -9.11 5.39
CA VAL A 88 -4.60 -8.71 6.65
C VAL A 88 -5.91 -7.98 6.35
N ASP A 89 -7.01 -8.49 6.87
CA ASP A 89 -8.27 -7.74 6.93
C ASP A 89 -8.24 -6.78 8.12
N CYS A 90 -8.06 -5.49 7.81
CA CYS A 90 -8.10 -4.39 8.75
C CYS A 90 -9.34 -3.48 8.55
N GLY A 91 -10.44 -4.05 8.02
CA GLY A 91 -11.57 -3.31 7.45
C GLY A 91 -11.37 -2.94 5.96
N LEU A 92 -10.19 -3.29 5.44
CA LEU A 92 -9.76 -3.31 4.06
C LEU A 92 -8.73 -4.45 3.97
N SER A 93 -8.76 -5.26 2.91
CA SER A 93 -7.71 -6.23 2.67
C SER A 93 -6.43 -5.50 2.24
N VAL A 94 -5.36 -5.71 3.00
CA VAL A 94 -4.03 -5.17 2.69
C VAL A 94 -3.06 -6.34 2.57
N ARG A 95 -2.28 -6.33 1.48
CA ARG A 95 -1.27 -7.34 1.21
C ARG A 95 0.08 -6.93 1.79
N PHE A 96 0.83 -7.92 2.27
CA PHE A 96 2.18 -7.74 2.81
C PHE A 96 3.09 -8.87 2.36
N THR A 97 4.39 -8.63 2.43
CA THR A 97 5.43 -9.63 2.21
C THR A 97 6.33 -9.69 3.45
N CYS A 98 6.80 -10.87 3.84
CA CYS A 98 7.85 -11.00 4.85
C CYS A 98 8.83 -12.13 4.49
N LEU A 99 10.07 -11.99 4.93
CA LEU A 99 11.06 -13.05 4.81
C LEU A 99 10.77 -14.15 5.85
N PRO A 100 10.94 -15.44 5.49
CA PRO A 100 10.67 -16.57 6.37
C PRO A 100 11.73 -16.78 7.48
N ASP A 101 12.82 -16.02 7.47
CA ASP A 101 13.87 -16.05 8.51
C ASP A 101 13.51 -15.19 9.75
N ASN A 102 12.41 -14.45 9.71
CA ASN A 102 11.85 -13.82 10.90
C ASN A 102 11.48 -14.90 11.93
N SER A 103 11.98 -14.75 13.16
CA SER A 103 11.72 -15.68 14.27
C SER A 103 10.22 -15.87 14.58
N GLU A 104 9.37 -14.95 14.08
CA GLU A 104 7.93 -15.08 14.05
C GLU A 104 7.40 -14.95 12.62
N LEU A 105 6.54 -15.89 12.22
CA LEU A 105 5.87 -15.87 10.92
C LEU A 105 4.38 -15.54 11.07
N PRO A 106 3.78 -14.89 10.05
CA PRO A 106 2.33 -14.74 9.99
C PRO A 106 1.67 -16.13 10.00
N LEU A 107 0.52 -16.23 10.66
CA LEU A 107 -0.31 -17.44 10.67
C LEU A 107 -1.74 -17.05 10.34
N HIS A 108 -2.44 -17.90 9.59
CA HIS A 108 -3.85 -17.66 9.28
C HIS A 108 -4.68 -17.55 10.57
N GLY A 109 -5.51 -16.51 10.66
CA GLY A 109 -6.31 -16.20 11.85
C GLY A 109 -5.55 -15.45 12.95
N LEU A 110 -4.24 -15.19 12.78
CA LEU A 110 -3.46 -14.40 13.71
C LEU A 110 -3.92 -12.94 13.67
N TRP A 111 -4.16 -12.38 14.85
CA TRP A 111 -4.38 -10.94 14.98
C TRP A 111 -3.05 -10.21 15.00
N VAL A 112 -2.96 -9.13 14.23
CA VAL A 112 -1.76 -8.32 14.08
C VAL A 112 -2.08 -6.84 14.19
N SER A 113 -1.11 -6.06 14.66
CA SER A 113 -1.15 -4.60 14.59
C SER A 113 0.22 -4.03 14.31
N GLY A 114 0.28 -2.79 13.84
CA GLY A 114 1.54 -2.13 13.53
C GLY A 114 1.40 -0.83 12.75
N LEU A 115 2.55 -0.32 12.31
CA LEU A 115 2.68 0.90 11.53
C LEU A 115 3.29 0.56 10.17
N VAL A 116 2.64 0.96 9.07
CA VAL A 116 3.04 0.57 7.72
C VAL A 116 2.99 1.74 6.73
N VAL A 117 3.74 1.62 5.64
CA VAL A 117 3.54 2.44 4.44
C VAL A 117 2.70 1.65 3.47
N LEU A 118 1.65 2.26 2.92
CA LEU A 118 0.80 1.67 1.91
C LEU A 118 1.09 2.30 0.54
N THR A 119 1.28 1.41 -0.43
CA THR A 119 1.43 1.73 -1.85
C THR A 119 0.23 1.22 -2.64
N ALA A 120 -0.03 1.85 -3.77
CA ALA A 120 -1.01 1.45 -4.76
C ALA A 120 -0.31 0.56 -5.79
N VAL A 121 -0.66 -0.71 -5.82
CA VAL A 121 -0.28 -1.62 -6.90
C VAL A 121 -1.40 -1.60 -7.94
N MET A 122 -1.10 -1.28 -9.19
CA MET A 122 -2.11 -1.27 -10.25
C MET A 122 -2.51 -2.71 -10.54
N ALA A 123 -3.81 -3.02 -10.41
CA ALA A 123 -4.28 -4.41 -10.49
C ALA A 123 -4.04 -5.01 -11.88
N GLU A 124 -4.00 -4.20 -12.94
CA GLU A 124 -3.74 -4.67 -14.30
C GLU A 124 -2.28 -5.11 -14.53
N SER A 125 -1.34 -4.64 -13.71
CA SER A 125 0.09 -4.95 -13.84
C SER A 125 0.61 -5.95 -12.81
N ASP A 126 -0.24 -6.38 -11.88
CA ASP A 126 0.16 -7.25 -10.79
C ASP A 126 0.05 -8.72 -11.18
N THR A 127 1.10 -9.48 -10.89
CA THR A 127 1.20 -10.91 -11.23
C THR A 127 1.16 -11.81 -9.99
N ARG A 128 1.03 -11.20 -8.80
CA ARG A 128 1.06 -11.92 -7.53
C ARG A 128 -0.29 -12.58 -7.22
N LEU A 129 -0.27 -13.51 -6.26
CA LEU A 129 -1.39 -14.42 -5.98
C LEU A 129 -2.37 -13.87 -4.95
N LEU A 130 -1.91 -13.02 -4.02
CA LEU A 130 -2.77 -12.35 -3.05
C LEU A 130 -2.97 -10.88 -3.41
N GLY A 131 -3.91 -10.23 -2.74
CA GLY A 131 -4.27 -8.84 -2.94
C GLY A 131 -5.66 -8.71 -3.53
N GLN A 132 -6.64 -8.33 -2.72
CA GLN A 132 -7.98 -8.04 -3.23
C GLN A 132 -8.01 -6.67 -3.93
N PRO A 133 -8.36 -6.60 -5.23
CA PRO A 133 -8.42 -5.34 -5.94
C PRO A 133 -9.55 -4.44 -5.42
N LEU A 134 -9.24 -3.16 -5.26
CA LEU A 134 -10.15 -2.09 -4.90
C LEU A 134 -10.32 -1.16 -6.10
N THR A 135 -11.53 -1.12 -6.66
CA THR A 135 -11.90 -0.08 -7.64
C THR A 135 -12.30 1.20 -6.90
N ALA A 136 -11.63 2.30 -7.21
CA ALA A 136 -11.82 3.59 -6.56
C ALA A 136 -11.73 4.75 -7.55
N ILE A 137 -12.33 5.87 -7.15
CA ILE A 137 -12.24 7.14 -7.89
C ILE A 137 -11.14 7.98 -7.26
N VAL A 138 -10.19 8.45 -8.08
CA VAL A 138 -9.17 9.41 -7.67
C VAL A 138 -9.84 10.73 -7.30
N GLN A 139 -9.61 11.24 -6.10
CA GLN A 139 -10.13 12.53 -5.61
C GLN A 139 -9.07 13.62 -5.70
N GLU A 140 -7.84 13.28 -5.33
CA GLU A 140 -6.73 14.22 -5.27
C GLU A 140 -5.45 13.48 -5.66
N ILE A 141 -4.54 14.22 -6.27
CA ILE A 141 -3.18 13.77 -6.59
C ILE A 141 -2.25 14.78 -5.93
N GLN A 142 -1.26 14.29 -5.20
CA GLN A 142 -0.24 15.10 -4.57
C GLN A 142 1.13 14.59 -4.97
N GLN A 143 2.08 15.49 -5.18
CA GLN A 143 3.46 15.16 -5.52
C GLN A 143 4.40 15.83 -4.53
N CYS A 144 5.32 15.05 -3.98
CA CYS A 144 6.42 15.53 -3.16
C CYS A 144 7.69 15.52 -3.99
N CYS A 145 8.24 16.72 -4.27
CA CYS A 145 9.43 16.83 -5.09
C CYS A 145 10.68 16.39 -4.32
N LEU A 146 11.44 15.43 -4.87
CA LEU A 146 12.68 14.94 -4.25
C LEU A 146 13.95 15.35 -5.02
N ARG A 147 13.80 16.17 -6.07
CA ARG A 147 14.93 16.77 -6.76
C ARG A 147 15.53 17.87 -5.88
N SER A 148 16.77 17.66 -5.43
CA SER A 148 17.46 18.56 -4.50
C SER A 148 17.75 19.96 -5.06
N THR A 149 17.63 20.15 -6.38
CA THR A 149 17.81 21.42 -7.07
C THR A 149 16.53 22.26 -7.15
N GLU A 150 15.37 21.69 -6.82
CA GLU A 150 14.08 22.37 -6.92
C GLU A 150 13.76 23.12 -5.61
N GLU A 151 13.22 24.33 -5.72
CA GLU A 151 12.76 25.11 -4.54
C GLU A 151 11.65 24.41 -3.75
N THR A 152 10.93 23.50 -4.42
CA THR A 152 9.82 22.73 -3.86
C THR A 152 10.26 21.43 -3.20
N PHE A 153 11.57 21.20 -3.02
CA PHE A 153 12.10 19.99 -2.40
C PHE A 153 11.44 19.70 -1.04
N GLY A 154 10.93 18.48 -0.88
CA GLY A 154 10.25 18.01 0.32
C GLY A 154 8.84 18.57 0.54
N ASN A 155 8.35 19.46 -0.34
CA ASN A 155 7.01 20.02 -0.23
C ASN A 155 6.01 19.17 -1.00
N LEU A 156 4.88 18.88 -0.35
CA LEU A 156 3.75 18.20 -0.94
C LEU A 156 2.88 19.21 -1.70
N GLN A 157 2.70 19.01 -3.00
CA GLN A 157 1.93 19.90 -3.87
C GLN A 157 0.76 19.16 -4.51
N ALA A 158 -0.42 19.75 -4.47
CA ALA A 158 -1.57 19.23 -5.19
C ALA A 158 -1.37 19.38 -6.71
N LEU A 159 -1.73 18.33 -7.45
CA LEU A 159 -1.71 18.30 -8.91
C LEU A 159 -3.13 18.21 -9.45
N ALA A 160 -3.40 18.92 -10.55
CA ALA A 160 -4.63 18.76 -11.32
C ALA A 160 -4.63 17.48 -12.15
N GLU A 161 -3.45 17.00 -12.54
CA GLU A 161 -3.23 15.81 -13.36
C GLU A 161 -1.82 15.26 -13.10
N LEU A 162 -1.70 13.94 -13.09
CA LEU A 162 -0.44 13.22 -13.22
C LEU A 162 -0.24 12.84 -14.68
N ALA A 163 0.74 13.47 -15.33
CA ALA A 163 1.03 13.25 -16.74
C ALA A 163 1.67 11.86 -17.00
N PRO A 164 1.62 11.33 -18.24
CA PRO A 164 2.18 10.04 -18.67
C PRO A 164 3.71 9.85 -18.57
N LEU A 165 4.44 10.67 -17.82
CA LEU A 165 5.88 10.54 -17.69
C LEU A 165 6.22 9.93 -16.33
N PRO A 166 7.30 9.15 -16.21
CA PRO A 166 7.80 8.79 -14.89
C PRO A 166 8.13 10.08 -14.14
N PHE A 167 7.55 10.25 -12.96
CA PHE A 167 7.76 11.40 -12.08
C PHE A 167 8.99 11.22 -11.17
N GLY A 168 9.78 10.16 -11.38
CA GLY A 168 10.96 9.86 -10.56
C GLY A 168 12.00 10.99 -10.60
N PRO A 169 12.53 11.42 -9.45
CA PRO A 169 12.53 10.73 -8.15
C PRO A 169 11.37 11.09 -7.20
N ASP A 170 10.34 11.81 -7.64
CA ASP A 170 9.31 12.34 -6.76
C ASP A 170 8.41 11.25 -6.17
N LEU A 171 7.84 11.50 -4.99
CA LEU A 171 6.77 10.67 -4.42
C LEU A 171 5.44 11.20 -4.90
N VAL A 172 4.54 10.31 -5.33
CA VAL A 172 3.17 10.67 -5.70
C VAL A 172 2.22 9.97 -4.76
N TYR A 173 1.28 10.73 -4.21
CA TYR A 173 0.20 10.21 -3.38
C TYR A 173 -1.13 10.45 -4.09
N VAL A 174 -1.97 9.42 -4.09
CA VAL A 174 -3.33 9.48 -4.64
C VAL A 174 -4.32 9.29 -3.52
N THR A 175 -5.26 10.23 -3.38
CA THR A 175 -6.41 10.09 -2.49
C THR A 175 -7.52 9.41 -3.26
N LEU A 176 -7.89 8.22 -2.81
CA LEU A 176 -8.87 7.35 -3.44
C LEU A 176 -10.16 7.33 -2.62
N HIS A 177 -11.28 7.42 -3.33
CA HIS A 177 -12.60 7.19 -2.76
C HIS A 177 -13.16 5.87 -3.30
N GLY A 178 -13.11 4.83 -2.48
CA GLY A 178 -13.74 3.55 -2.79
C GLY A 178 -15.26 3.66 -2.62
N ARG A 179 -16.01 3.18 -3.61
CA ARG A 179 -17.42 2.81 -3.40
C ARG A 179 -17.41 1.69 -2.38
N GLY A 180 -17.98 1.93 -1.20
CA GLY A 180 -18.13 0.86 -0.20
C GLY A 180 -18.92 -0.29 -0.83
N GLY A 181 -18.24 -1.40 -1.11
CA GLY A 181 -18.89 -2.70 -1.05
C GLY A 181 -19.30 -2.92 0.39
N ASN A 182 -20.52 -3.39 0.60
CA ASN A 182 -21.13 -3.54 1.91
C ASN A 182 -20.19 -4.21 2.92
N LEU A 183 -20.12 -3.61 4.11
CA LEU A 183 -19.76 -4.30 5.35
C LEU A 183 -20.67 -5.53 5.55
#